data_AF-A0A388SMB0-F1
#
_entry.id   AF-A0A388SMB0-F1
#
_cell.length_a   1.000
_cell.length_b   1.000
_cell.length_c   1.000
_cell.angle_alpha   90.00
_cell.angle_beta   90.00
_cell.angle_gamma   90.00
#
_symmetry.space_group_name_H-M   'P 1'
#
loop_
_entity.id
_entity.type
_entity.pdbx_description
1 polymer ?
#
loop_
_entity_poly.entity_id
_entity_poly.type
_entity_poly.pdbx_seq_one_letter_code
_entity_poly.pdbx_strand_id
1 'polypeptide(L)'
;MKHESLELAHEGSSSLPPGDTGETGGHGREIPEPPRDVAVLLGPGAQANGLDVTIPRVTPTPEDERAEGAGQEELSLWGAGPRIVVPALLAQLGGAGLTLALPGPFGMEMLPHWAWALMGLCALLLGTLTVRRAWAELKPGRQEGRLVTGGPYRITRNPIYAGWILGILPGIALCFASWPMLAGPVVAWALFRETIVVEESFLAARFGEEWDGYAMRVNRLWPNPFRTRGG
;
A
#
# COMPACT_ATOMS: atom_id res chain seq x y z
N MET A 1 13.53 -68.03 -3.46
CA MET A 1 13.77 -67.99 -1.99
C MET A 1 13.30 -66.64 -1.50
N LYS A 2 11.99 -66.49 -1.26
CA LYS A 2 11.25 -66.51 0.03
C LYS A 2 10.74 -65.08 0.25
N HIS A 3 9.49 -64.75 -0.10
CA HIS A 3 8.20 -65.03 0.56
C HIS A 3 7.94 -64.22 1.86
N GLU A 4 6.65 -63.89 2.03
CA GLU A 4 5.93 -63.24 3.15
C GLU A 4 5.91 -61.70 3.12
N SER A 5 4.83 -60.96 2.82
CA SER A 5 3.36 -61.18 2.83
C SER A 5 2.78 -61.64 4.16
N LEU A 6 2.00 -60.75 4.80
CA LEU A 6 0.72 -60.92 5.55
C LEU A 6 0.70 -59.87 6.69
N GLU A 7 -0.12 -58.82 6.67
CA GLU A 7 -1.60 -58.69 6.58
C GLU A 7 -2.32 -58.93 7.93
N LEU A 8 -3.36 -58.13 8.14
CA LEU A 8 -4.48 -58.24 9.09
C LEU A 8 -4.25 -57.67 10.50
N ALA A 9 -5.18 -56.96 11.14
CA ALA A 9 -6.50 -56.48 10.77
C ALA A 9 -6.96 -55.50 11.87
N HIS A 10 -7.82 -54.55 11.51
CA HIS A 10 -8.97 -54.28 12.37
C HIS A 10 -10.12 -53.78 11.52
N GLU A 11 -11.06 -54.70 11.29
CA GLU A 11 -12.42 -54.41 10.85
C GLU A 11 -13.16 -53.62 11.94
N GLY A 12 -14.00 -52.70 11.48
CA GLY A 12 -14.91 -51.90 12.28
C GLY A 12 -16.08 -51.43 11.42
N SER A 13 -16.94 -52.38 11.06
CA SER A 13 -18.26 -52.14 10.46
C SER A 13 -19.16 -51.40 11.46
N SER A 14 -19.76 -50.28 11.05
CA SER A 14 -21.06 -49.84 11.59
C SER A 14 -21.73 -48.80 10.67
N SER A 15 -22.67 -49.31 9.86
CA SER A 15 -24.02 -48.76 9.64
C SER A 15 -24.21 -47.25 9.40
N LEU A 16 -24.49 -46.90 8.14
CA LEU A 16 -25.29 -45.74 7.73
C LEU A 16 -26.75 -45.87 8.22
N PRO A 17 -27.39 -44.77 8.66
CA PRO A 17 -28.84 -44.59 8.56
C PRO A 17 -29.22 -43.49 7.55
N PRO A 18 -30.49 -43.44 7.12
CA PRO A 18 -30.91 -42.90 5.82
C PRO A 18 -31.07 -41.38 5.81
N GLY A 19 -31.17 -40.84 4.60
CA GLY A 19 -31.26 -39.41 4.32
C GLY A 19 -32.42 -38.70 4.99
N ASP A 20 -32.17 -37.44 5.30
CA ASP A 20 -33.19 -36.45 5.62
C ASP A 20 -32.98 -35.21 4.74
N THR A 21 -33.99 -34.94 3.93
CA THR A 21 -34.13 -33.76 3.08
C THR A 21 -34.74 -32.66 3.93
N GLY A 22 -33.95 -31.64 4.29
CA GLY A 22 -34.40 -30.52 5.13
C GLY A 22 -33.82 -29.18 4.68
N GLU A 23 -34.53 -28.55 3.75
CA GLU A 23 -34.75 -27.11 3.56
C GLU A 23 -33.63 -26.10 3.94
N THR A 24 -33.06 -25.50 2.89
CA THR A 24 -32.32 -24.24 2.91
C THR A 24 -33.25 -23.05 3.20
N GLY A 25 -33.24 -22.53 4.42
CA GLY A 25 -33.86 -21.25 4.78
C GLY A 25 -32.99 -20.06 4.38
N GLY A 26 -33.13 -19.60 3.13
CA GLY A 26 -32.54 -18.36 2.65
C GLY A 26 -33.27 -17.13 3.20
N HIS A 27 -32.64 -16.39 4.11
CA HIS A 27 -33.03 -15.01 4.40
C HIS A 27 -32.51 -14.11 3.27
N GLY A 28 -33.38 -13.87 2.28
CA GLY A 28 -33.16 -12.85 1.25
C GLY A 28 -33.09 -11.47 1.90
N ARG A 29 -31.91 -10.85 1.87
CA ARG A 29 -31.81 -9.41 2.03
C ARG A 29 -32.35 -8.79 0.73
N GLU A 30 -33.47 -8.07 0.83
CA GLU A 30 -33.92 -7.20 -0.26
C GLU A 30 -32.80 -6.23 -0.62
N ILE A 31 -32.35 -6.33 -1.87
CA ILE A 31 -31.41 -5.37 -2.46
C ILE A 31 -32.25 -4.11 -2.76
N PRO A 32 -31.87 -2.93 -2.27
CA PRO A 32 -32.59 -1.70 -2.60
C PRO A 32 -32.54 -1.46 -4.11
N GLU A 33 -33.69 -1.14 -4.70
CA GLU A 33 -33.78 -0.88 -6.14
C GLU A 33 -32.81 0.24 -6.56
N PRO A 34 -32.13 0.08 -7.70
CA PRO A 34 -31.19 1.07 -8.20
C PRO A 34 -31.93 2.38 -8.55
N PRO A 35 -31.25 3.54 -8.44
CA PRO A 35 -31.78 4.83 -8.86
C PRO A 35 -32.29 4.78 -10.31
N ARG A 36 -33.41 5.48 -10.58
CA ARG A 36 -34.14 5.47 -11.86
C ARG A 36 -33.28 5.84 -13.08
N ASP A 37 -32.13 6.42 -12.84
CA ASP A 37 -31.14 6.91 -13.79
C ASP A 37 -30.44 5.77 -14.55
N VAL A 38 -30.39 4.56 -13.98
CA VAL A 38 -29.73 3.38 -14.58
C VAL A 38 -30.64 2.63 -15.57
N ALA A 39 -31.96 2.81 -15.46
CA ALA A 39 -32.94 2.11 -16.29
C ALA A 39 -32.92 2.54 -17.77
N VAL A 40 -32.30 3.69 -18.09
CA VAL A 40 -32.26 4.24 -19.46
C VAL A 40 -31.26 3.51 -20.37
N LEU A 41 -30.30 2.76 -19.80
CA LEU A 41 -29.27 2.04 -20.57
C LEU A 41 -29.72 0.66 -21.07
N LEU A 42 -30.89 0.19 -20.67
CA LEU A 42 -31.47 -1.06 -21.13
C LEU A 42 -32.69 -0.74 -21.99
N GLY A 43 -32.57 -1.00 -23.30
CA GLY A 43 -33.66 -0.79 -24.26
C GLY A 43 -34.95 -1.52 -23.87
N PRO A 44 -36.09 -1.17 -24.48
CA PRO A 44 -37.40 -1.69 -24.09
C PRO A 44 -37.49 -3.20 -24.35
N GLY A 45 -37.37 -4.01 -23.28
CA GLY A 45 -37.48 -5.47 -23.35
C GLY A 45 -36.80 -6.26 -22.24
N ALA A 46 -36.01 -5.65 -21.35
CA ALA A 46 -35.31 -6.39 -20.30
C ALA A 46 -36.24 -6.74 -19.11
N GLN A 47 -36.93 -7.89 -19.18
CA GLN A 47 -37.48 -8.54 -17.98
C GLN A 47 -36.42 -9.44 -17.35
N ALA A 48 -36.23 -9.29 -16.03
CA ALA A 48 -35.37 -10.15 -15.23
C ALA A 48 -36.08 -11.49 -14.96
N ASN A 49 -35.80 -12.48 -15.80
CA ASN A 49 -36.18 -13.87 -15.53
C ASN A 49 -34.98 -14.77 -15.81
N GLY A 50 -34.29 -15.20 -14.75
CA GLY A 50 -33.52 -16.46 -14.70
C GLY A 50 -32.49 -16.77 -15.80
N LEU A 51 -31.93 -15.78 -16.49
CA LEU A 51 -30.95 -16.04 -17.56
C LEU A 51 -29.52 -15.84 -17.05
N ASP A 52 -28.77 -16.93 -17.12
CA ASP A 52 -27.32 -16.98 -17.11
C ASP A 52 -26.77 -15.90 -18.07
N VAL A 53 -26.42 -14.74 -17.52
CA VAL A 53 -25.76 -13.67 -18.26
C VAL A 53 -24.31 -14.12 -18.45
N THR A 54 -24.09 -14.98 -19.44
CA THR A 54 -22.76 -15.16 -20.00
C THR A 54 -22.39 -13.83 -20.65
N ILE A 55 -21.73 -12.96 -19.90
CA ILE A 55 -21.08 -11.79 -20.47
C ILE A 55 -20.05 -12.34 -21.47
N PRO A 56 -20.19 -12.08 -22.77
CA PRO A 56 -19.18 -12.52 -23.72
C PRO A 56 -17.86 -11.91 -23.27
N ARG A 57 -16.87 -12.77 -23.00
CA ARG A 57 -15.52 -12.34 -22.66
C ARG A 57 -14.99 -11.60 -23.89
N VAL A 58 -15.17 -10.28 -23.91
CA VAL A 58 -14.54 -9.39 -24.88
C VAL A 58 -13.05 -9.58 -24.64
N THR A 59 -12.39 -10.37 -25.48
CA THR A 59 -10.94 -10.45 -25.50
C THR A 59 -10.45 -9.04 -25.83
N PRO A 60 -9.69 -8.40 -24.93
CA PRO A 60 -9.12 -7.08 -25.22
C PRO A 60 -8.38 -7.16 -26.55
N THR A 61 -8.59 -6.17 -27.41
CA THR A 61 -7.84 -6.15 -28.66
C THR A 61 -6.36 -5.91 -28.33
N PRO A 62 -5.42 -6.31 -29.20
CA PRO A 62 -4.00 -5.98 -29.02
C PRO A 62 -3.75 -4.45 -28.92
N GLU A 63 -4.71 -3.63 -29.34
CA GLU A 63 -4.70 -2.18 -29.18
C GLU A 63 -5.14 -1.76 -27.77
N ASP A 64 -6.15 -2.41 -27.20
CA ASP A 64 -6.58 -2.22 -25.81
C ASP A 64 -5.50 -2.67 -24.83
N GLU A 65 -4.84 -3.81 -25.05
CA GLU A 65 -3.71 -4.27 -24.21
C GLU A 65 -2.51 -3.32 -24.28
N ARG A 66 -2.26 -2.70 -25.45
CA ARG A 66 -1.21 -1.68 -25.62
C ARG A 66 -1.60 -0.36 -24.98
N ALA A 67 -2.88 0.03 -25.03
CA ALA A 67 -3.38 1.26 -24.42
C ALA A 67 -3.42 1.15 -22.88
N GLU A 68 -3.89 0.02 -22.34
CA GLU A 68 -3.81 -0.30 -20.92
C GLU A 68 -2.37 -0.44 -20.45
N GLY A 69 -1.52 -1.14 -21.23
CA GLY A 69 -0.09 -1.28 -20.97
C GLY A 69 0.64 0.07 -20.95
N ALA A 70 0.38 0.94 -21.92
CA ALA A 70 0.98 2.27 -22.00
C ALA A 70 0.50 3.21 -20.89
N GLY A 71 -0.80 3.18 -20.54
CA GLY A 71 -1.34 3.96 -19.43
C GLY A 71 -0.85 3.48 -18.07
N GLN A 72 -0.68 2.16 -17.90
CA GLN A 72 -0.06 1.59 -16.70
C GLN A 72 1.44 1.82 -16.65
N GLU A 73 2.15 1.79 -17.79
CA GLU A 73 3.57 2.15 -17.86
C GLU A 73 3.80 3.63 -17.57
N GLU A 74 2.97 4.55 -18.06
CA GLU A 74 3.12 5.99 -17.81
C GLU A 74 2.81 6.35 -16.33
N LEU A 75 1.85 5.66 -15.70
CA LEU A 75 1.60 5.73 -14.26
C LEU A 75 2.67 5.02 -13.41
N SER A 76 3.41 4.07 -14.00
CA SER A 76 4.49 3.29 -13.38
C SER A 76 5.89 3.92 -13.53
N LEU A 77 6.12 4.70 -14.60
CA LEU A 77 7.44 5.21 -15.01
C LEU A 77 7.93 6.36 -14.12
N TRP A 78 7.00 7.22 -13.69
CA TRP A 78 7.26 8.27 -12.70
C TRP A 78 6.57 7.87 -11.40
N GLY A 79 6.97 6.72 -10.82
CA GLY A 79 6.44 6.23 -9.55
C GLY A 79 6.30 7.38 -8.56
N ALA A 80 5.18 7.51 -7.86
CA ALA A 80 4.64 8.79 -7.39
C ALA A 80 5.54 9.63 -6.44
N GLY A 81 6.72 9.13 -6.08
CA GLY A 81 7.78 9.82 -5.35
C GLY A 81 8.10 11.25 -5.81
N PRO A 82 8.37 11.55 -7.10
CA PRO A 82 8.69 12.92 -7.53
C PRO A 82 7.57 13.92 -7.28
N ARG A 83 6.29 13.51 -7.37
CA ARG A 83 5.14 14.37 -7.08
C ARG A 83 5.11 14.84 -5.62
N ILE A 84 5.70 14.08 -4.71
CA ILE A 84 5.80 14.41 -3.29
C ILE A 84 7.12 15.13 -2.99
N VAL A 85 8.23 14.59 -3.49
CA VAL A 85 9.58 15.08 -3.17
C VAL A 85 9.83 16.46 -3.75
N VAL A 86 9.41 16.75 -4.98
CA VAL A 86 9.68 18.05 -5.62
C VAL A 86 9.00 19.20 -4.87
N PRO A 87 7.68 19.18 -4.59
CA PRO A 87 7.05 20.24 -3.79
C PRO A 87 7.62 20.34 -2.38
N ALA A 88 7.96 19.21 -1.74
CA ALA A 88 8.56 19.21 -0.41
C ALA A 88 9.94 19.88 -0.39
N LEU A 89 10.77 19.62 -1.40
CA LEU A 89 12.08 20.27 -1.55
C LEU A 89 11.92 21.77 -1.88
N LEU A 90 10.97 22.14 -2.74
CA LEU A 90 10.67 23.55 -3.00
C LEU A 90 10.22 24.29 -1.73
N ALA A 91 9.37 23.68 -0.92
CA ALA A 91 8.98 24.23 0.37
C ALA A 91 10.18 24.37 1.33
N GLN A 92 11.12 23.41 1.32
CA GLN A 92 12.36 23.52 2.08
C GLN A 92 13.27 24.64 1.59
N LEU A 93 13.44 24.79 0.27
CA LEU A 93 14.23 25.87 -0.31
C LEU A 93 13.62 27.24 -0.01
N GLY A 94 12.29 27.35 -0.07
CA GLY A 94 11.56 28.54 0.36
C GLY A 94 11.78 28.86 1.84
N GLY A 95 11.70 27.86 2.71
CA GLY A 95 11.98 28.01 4.15
C GLY A 95 13.44 28.40 4.44
N ALA A 96 14.39 27.82 3.71
CA ALA A 96 15.80 28.18 3.79
C ALA A 96 16.02 29.63 3.33
N GLY A 97 15.44 30.03 2.20
CA GLY A 97 15.49 31.41 1.69
C GLY A 97 14.90 32.41 2.68
N LEU A 98 13.77 32.07 3.32
CA LEU A 98 13.16 32.90 4.36
C LEU A 98 14.08 33.04 5.58
N THR A 99 14.74 31.97 5.99
CA THR A 99 15.70 31.98 7.10
C THR A 99 16.93 32.82 6.78
N LEU A 100 17.46 32.73 5.55
CA LEU A 100 18.59 33.54 5.13
C LEU A 100 18.24 35.03 5.00
N ALA A 101 17.02 35.35 4.58
CA ALA A 101 16.54 36.73 4.47
C ALA A 101 16.29 37.38 5.83
N LEU A 102 15.83 36.60 6.82
CA LEU A 102 15.41 37.07 8.13
C LEU A 102 15.91 36.11 9.24
N PRO A 103 17.22 36.08 9.54
CA PRO A 103 17.82 35.04 10.38
C PRO A 103 17.30 35.03 11.83
N GLY A 104 16.99 36.19 12.40
CA GLY A 104 16.50 36.31 13.78
C GLY A 104 15.21 35.50 14.08
N PRO A 105 14.07 35.80 13.43
CA PRO A 105 12.80 35.13 13.75
C PRO A 105 12.72 33.66 13.29
N PHE A 106 13.62 33.22 12.41
CA PHE A 106 13.50 31.92 11.73
C PHE A 106 14.57 30.89 12.14
N GLY A 107 15.58 31.31 12.90
CA GLY A 107 16.52 30.40 13.55
C GLY A 107 15.92 29.68 14.76
N MET A 108 16.33 28.43 14.99
CA MET A 108 16.00 27.67 16.19
C MET A 108 17.01 27.97 17.30
N GLU A 109 16.84 29.09 18.02
CA GLU A 109 17.78 29.53 19.05
C GLU A 109 17.64 28.79 20.40
N MET A 110 16.63 27.92 20.56
CA MET A 110 16.36 27.20 21.82
C MET A 110 17.49 26.25 22.26
N LEU A 111 18.24 25.70 21.31
CA LEU A 111 19.37 24.80 21.55
C LEU A 111 20.57 25.29 20.75
N PRO A 112 21.81 24.99 21.20
CA PRO A 112 22.98 25.34 20.41
C PRO A 112 22.98 24.59 19.08
N HIS A 113 23.44 25.24 18.02
CA HIS A 113 23.44 24.72 16.64
C HIS A 113 24.03 23.30 16.51
N TRP A 114 25.06 22.96 17.27
CA TRP A 114 25.65 21.62 17.24
C TRP A 114 24.69 20.52 17.72
N ALA A 115 23.78 20.82 18.65
CA ALA A 115 22.79 19.87 19.16
C ALA A 115 21.74 19.60 18.07
N TRP A 116 21.25 20.65 17.42
CA TRP A 116 20.35 20.52 16.26
C TRP A 116 21.01 19.77 15.11
N ALA A 117 22.27 20.08 14.80
CA ALA A 117 23.03 19.37 13.79
C ALA A 117 23.20 17.88 14.12
N LEU A 118 23.50 17.53 15.37
CA LEU A 118 23.59 16.13 15.79
C LEU A 118 22.25 15.39 15.63
N MET A 119 21.15 16.00 16.08
CA MET A 119 19.80 15.45 15.90
C MET A 119 19.44 15.29 14.43
N GLY A 120 19.77 16.29 13.61
CA GLY A 120 19.56 16.28 12.16
C GLY A 120 20.37 15.18 11.47
N LEU A 121 21.64 15.02 11.82
CA LEU A 121 22.50 13.95 11.31
C LEU A 121 21.98 12.56 11.71
N CYS A 122 21.52 12.38 12.95
CA CYS A 122 20.88 11.14 13.39
C CYS A 122 19.61 10.85 12.57
N ALA A 123 18.75 11.85 12.35
CA ALA A 123 17.53 11.69 11.56
C ALA A 123 17.83 11.37 10.08
N LEU A 124 18.81 12.05 9.48
CA LEU A 124 19.31 11.79 8.12
C LEU A 124 19.84 10.36 7.99
N LEU A 125 20.65 9.91 8.94
CA LEU A 125 21.22 8.56 8.95
C LEU A 125 20.11 7.51 9.03
N LEU A 126 19.20 7.64 9.99
CA LEU A 126 18.09 6.70 10.18
C LEU A 126 17.14 6.68 8.98
N GLY A 127 16.77 7.85 8.45
CA GLY A 127 15.94 7.98 7.26
C GLY A 127 16.59 7.33 6.03
N THR A 128 17.87 7.64 5.78
CA THR A 128 18.62 7.08 4.65
C THR A 128 18.80 5.57 4.75
N LEU A 129 19.10 5.04 5.95
CA LEU A 129 19.20 3.60 6.17
C LEU A 129 17.86 2.89 5.92
N THR A 130 16.76 3.51 6.36
CA THR A 130 15.40 2.98 6.13
C THR A 130 15.09 2.92 4.64
N VAL A 131 15.31 4.02 3.91
CA VAL A 131 15.12 4.09 2.46
C VAL A 131 15.99 3.06 1.74
N ARG A 132 17.28 2.96 2.08
CA ARG A 132 18.20 2.00 1.45
C ARG A 132 17.76 0.56 1.66
N ARG A 133 17.39 0.18 2.88
CA ARG A 133 16.90 -1.17 3.18
C ARG A 133 15.58 -1.46 2.49
N ALA A 134 14.66 -0.48 2.43
CA ALA A 134 13.40 -0.64 1.74
C ALA A 134 13.58 -0.84 0.23
N TRP A 135 14.48 -0.09 -0.40
CA TRP A 135 14.81 -0.28 -1.81
C TRP A 135 15.46 -1.64 -2.09
N ALA A 136 16.33 -2.11 -1.19
CA ALA A 136 16.97 -3.42 -1.32
C ALA A 136 15.94 -4.57 -1.35
N GLU A 137 14.86 -4.46 -0.58
CA GLU A 137 13.76 -5.44 -0.57
C GLU A 137 12.79 -5.24 -1.75
N LEU A 138 12.47 -3.98 -2.08
CA LEU A 138 11.49 -3.65 -3.11
C LEU A 138 11.95 -4.04 -4.52
N LYS A 139 13.23 -3.81 -4.83
CA LYS A 139 13.78 -4.03 -6.17
C LYS A 139 13.59 -5.48 -6.67
N PRO A 140 14.04 -6.53 -5.94
CA PRO A 140 13.81 -7.91 -6.37
C PRO A 140 12.31 -8.26 -6.36
N GLY A 141 11.55 -7.83 -5.34
CA GLY A 141 10.12 -8.12 -5.29
C GLY A 141 9.32 -7.55 -6.46
N ARG A 142 9.66 -6.34 -6.92
CA ARG A 142 9.06 -5.72 -8.11
C ARG A 142 9.41 -6.48 -9.39
N GLN A 143 10.64 -6.99 -9.52
CA GLN A 143 11.07 -7.78 -10.68
C GLN A 143 10.37 -9.15 -10.73
N GLU A 144 10.16 -9.76 -9.57
CA GLU A 144 9.47 -11.04 -9.41
C GLU A 144 7.94 -10.88 -9.42
N GLY A 145 7.42 -9.64 -9.45
CA GLY A 145 5.99 -9.37 -9.42
C GLY A 145 5.28 -9.78 -8.13
N ARG A 146 6.01 -9.96 -7.01
CA ARG A 146 5.50 -10.42 -5.72
C ARG A 146 5.26 -9.27 -4.74
N LEU A 147 4.39 -9.48 -3.76
CA LEU A 147 4.18 -8.53 -2.68
C LEU A 147 5.36 -8.57 -1.70
N VAL A 148 5.96 -7.41 -1.45
CA VAL A 148 7.08 -7.29 -0.50
C VAL A 148 6.56 -6.97 0.89
N THR A 149 6.67 -7.93 1.79
CA THR A 149 6.27 -7.80 3.20
C THR A 149 7.45 -7.93 4.17
N GLY A 150 8.66 -8.14 3.66
CA GLY A 150 9.90 -8.36 4.43
C GLY A 150 10.64 -7.09 4.84
N GLY A 151 11.65 -7.25 5.71
CA GLY A 151 12.53 -6.15 6.11
C GLY A 151 11.77 -4.93 6.69
N PRO A 152 12.04 -3.69 6.22
CA PRO A 152 11.33 -2.49 6.66
C PRO A 152 9.82 -2.50 6.40
N TYR A 153 9.35 -3.27 5.41
CA TYR A 153 7.92 -3.39 5.09
C TYR A 153 7.12 -4.11 6.19
N ARG A 154 7.79 -4.80 7.14
CA ARG A 154 7.14 -5.35 8.32
C ARG A 154 6.72 -4.29 9.34
N ILE A 155 7.39 -3.15 9.33
CA ILE A 155 7.23 -2.09 10.34
C ILE A 155 6.20 -1.05 9.87
N THR A 156 6.24 -0.72 8.58
CA THR A 156 5.35 0.23 7.92
C THR A 156 5.18 -0.21 6.47
N ARG A 157 4.00 0.00 5.89
CA ARG A 157 3.72 -0.37 4.50
C ARG A 157 4.50 0.48 3.50
N ASN A 158 4.89 1.68 3.94
CA ASN A 158 5.52 2.70 3.10
C ASN A 158 6.86 3.17 3.67
N PRO A 159 7.86 2.27 3.83
CA PRO A 159 9.11 2.60 4.51
C PRO A 159 9.96 3.63 3.75
N ILE A 160 9.86 3.69 2.41
CA ILE A 160 10.53 4.71 1.60
C ILE A 160 9.96 6.09 1.95
N TYR A 161 8.63 6.24 1.90
CA TYR A 161 7.95 7.48 2.27
C TYR A 161 8.22 7.85 3.74
N ALA A 162 8.20 6.89 4.66
CA ALA A 162 8.49 7.13 6.07
C ALA A 162 9.92 7.66 6.28
N GLY A 163 10.91 7.06 5.61
CA GLY A 163 12.30 7.52 5.69
C GLY A 163 12.50 8.95 5.19
N TRP A 164 11.78 9.35 4.12
CA TRP A 164 11.79 10.72 3.64
C TRP A 164 11.05 11.70 4.56
N ILE A 165 9.79 11.40 4.91
CA ILE A 165 8.90 12.31 5.65
C ILE A 165 9.32 12.47 7.11
N LEU A 166 9.77 11.40 7.76
CA LEU A 166 10.08 11.40 9.20
C LEU A 166 11.58 11.53 9.49
N GLY A 167 12.44 11.21 8.53
CA GLY A 167 13.90 11.19 8.71
C GLY A 167 14.61 12.27 7.90
N ILE A 168 14.62 12.12 6.58
CA ILE A 168 15.47 12.94 5.70
C ILE A 168 15.02 14.40 5.71
N LEU A 169 13.75 14.69 5.40
CA LEU A 169 13.27 16.06 5.29
C LEU A 169 13.35 16.84 6.62
N PRO A 170 12.94 16.27 7.77
CA PRO A 170 13.15 16.91 9.07
C PRO A 170 14.65 17.03 9.41
N GLY A 171 15.45 16.00 9.11
CA GLY A 171 16.88 15.99 9.38
C GLY A 171 17.63 17.11 8.68
N ILE A 172 17.28 17.44 7.44
CA ILE A 172 17.81 18.61 6.73
C ILE A 172 17.43 19.89 7.49
N ALA A 173 16.15 20.10 7.82
CA ALA A 173 15.70 21.29 8.54
C ALA A 173 16.43 21.49 9.89
N LEU A 174 16.68 20.40 10.62
CA LEU A 174 17.41 20.42 11.89
C LEU A 174 18.91 20.74 11.69
N CYS A 175 19.56 20.21 10.66
CA CYS A 175 20.96 20.55 10.36
C CYS A 175 21.16 22.04 10.09
N PHE A 176 20.15 22.71 9.51
CA PHE A 176 20.16 24.15 9.28
C PHE A 176 19.56 24.97 10.44
N ALA A 177 19.13 24.31 11.53
CA ALA A 177 18.46 24.93 12.66
C ALA A 177 17.34 25.91 12.23
N SER A 178 16.55 25.53 11.23
CA SER A 178 15.58 26.40 10.56
C SER A 178 14.18 25.81 10.69
N TRP A 179 13.30 26.48 11.44
CA TRP A 179 11.93 26.00 11.60
C TRP A 179 11.07 26.18 10.33
N PRO A 180 11.25 27.20 9.47
CA PRO A 180 10.51 27.27 8.21
C PRO A 180 10.82 26.11 7.26
N MET A 181 12.03 25.53 7.32
CA MET A 181 12.37 24.35 6.53
C MET A 181 11.54 23.11 6.90
N LEU A 182 10.89 23.09 8.08
CA LEU A 182 9.92 22.05 8.44
C LEU A 182 8.63 22.09 7.60
N ALA A 183 8.43 23.13 6.79
CA ALA A 183 7.37 23.12 5.78
C ALA A 183 7.52 21.95 4.79
N GLY A 184 8.76 21.56 4.46
CA GLY A 184 9.04 20.43 3.56
C GLY A 184 8.41 19.10 3.99
N PRO A 185 8.70 18.56 5.20
CA PRO A 185 8.06 17.34 5.67
C PRO A 185 6.53 17.48 5.84
N VAL A 186 6.01 18.66 6.16
CA VAL A 186 4.55 18.91 6.23
C VAL A 186 3.90 18.79 4.85
N VAL A 187 4.48 19.42 3.82
CA VAL A 187 4.02 19.30 2.43
C VAL A 187 4.11 17.85 1.96
N ALA A 188 5.23 17.18 2.24
CA ALA A 188 5.41 15.77 1.87
C ALA A 188 4.35 14.87 2.52
N TRP A 189 4.02 15.10 3.79
CA TRP A 189 2.96 14.37 4.50
C TRP A 189 1.58 14.61 3.89
N ALA A 190 1.25 15.86 3.55
CA ALA A 190 -0.04 16.19 2.93
C ALA A 190 -0.22 15.44 1.60
N LEU A 191 0.77 15.54 0.71
CA LEU A 191 0.74 14.89 -0.62
C LEU A 191 0.80 13.36 -0.53
N PHE A 192 1.52 12.84 0.47
CA PHE A 192 1.54 11.40 0.76
C PHE A 192 0.15 10.86 1.04
N ARG A 193 -0.69 11.56 1.83
CA ARG A 193 -2.02 11.05 2.20
C ARG A 193 -2.94 10.85 0.99
N GLU A 194 -2.81 11.69 -0.03
CA GLU A 194 -3.59 11.56 -1.27
C GLU A 194 -3.00 10.47 -2.17
N THR A 195 -1.69 10.53 -2.38
CA THR A 195 -0.96 9.61 -3.26
C THR A 195 -1.08 8.15 -2.81
N ILE A 196 -1.01 7.91 -1.49
CA ILE A 196 -0.97 6.55 -0.97
C ILE A 196 -2.30 5.81 -1.14
N VAL A 197 -3.43 6.51 -1.18
CA VAL A 197 -4.73 5.86 -1.40
C VAL A 197 -4.77 5.22 -2.77
N VAL A 198 -4.26 5.94 -3.77
CA VAL A 198 -4.18 5.47 -5.15
C VAL A 198 -3.21 4.29 -5.24
N GLU A 199 -1.99 4.41 -4.73
CA GLU A 199 -1.01 3.30 -4.74
C GLU A 199 -1.54 2.04 -4.03
N GLU A 200 -2.17 2.19 -2.86
CA GLU A 200 -2.74 1.05 -2.13
C GLU A 200 -3.92 0.40 -2.85
N SER A 201 -4.73 1.16 -3.59
CA SER A 201 -5.81 0.59 -4.41
C SER A 201 -5.26 -0.25 -5.57
N PHE A 202 -4.16 0.18 -6.20
CA PHE A 202 -3.48 -0.62 -7.23
C PHE A 202 -2.86 -1.88 -6.64
N LEU A 203 -2.26 -1.81 -5.45
CA LEU A 203 -1.72 -2.99 -4.77
C LEU A 203 -2.83 -3.96 -4.34
N ALA A 204 -3.96 -3.45 -3.85
CA ALA A 204 -5.14 -4.26 -3.53
C ALA A 204 -5.70 -4.98 -4.77
N ALA A 205 -5.85 -4.25 -5.89
CA ALA A 205 -6.31 -4.84 -7.14
C ALA A 205 -5.35 -5.91 -7.69
N ARG A 206 -4.03 -5.71 -7.50
CA ARG A 206 -3.00 -6.62 -8.02
C ARG A 206 -2.80 -7.87 -7.16
N PHE A 207 -2.87 -7.75 -5.84
CA PHE A 207 -2.48 -8.82 -4.90
C PHE A 207 -3.65 -9.38 -4.08
N GLY A 208 -4.84 -8.76 -4.13
CA GLY A 208 -6.07 -9.26 -3.50
C GLY A 208 -5.90 -9.57 -2.01
N GLU A 209 -6.30 -10.78 -1.61
CA GLU A 209 -6.28 -11.22 -0.20
C GLU A 209 -4.89 -11.15 0.45
N GLU A 210 -3.80 -11.33 -0.32
CA GLU A 210 -2.44 -11.23 0.21
C GLU A 210 -2.16 -9.79 0.69
N TRP A 211 -2.62 -8.80 -0.08
CA TRP A 211 -2.55 -7.40 0.29
C TRP A 211 -3.45 -7.09 1.48
N ASP A 212 -4.70 -7.54 1.49
CA ASP A 212 -5.63 -7.25 2.57
C ASP A 212 -5.13 -7.81 3.92
N GLY A 213 -4.64 -9.04 3.91
CA GLY A 213 -4.00 -9.65 5.08
C GLY A 213 -2.82 -8.83 5.57
N TYR A 214 -1.97 -8.36 4.67
CA TYR A 214 -0.83 -7.51 5.00
C TYR A 214 -1.25 -6.12 5.51
N ALA A 215 -2.25 -5.48 4.89
CA ALA A 215 -2.74 -4.15 5.22
C ALA A 215 -3.38 -4.07 6.61
N MET A 216 -4.06 -5.14 7.05
CA MET A 216 -4.57 -5.25 8.42
C MET A 216 -3.45 -5.35 9.47
N ARG A 217 -2.31 -5.95 9.09
CA ARG A 217 -1.17 -6.20 9.97
C ARG A 217 -0.15 -5.07 10.04
N VAL A 218 -0.12 -4.13 9.09
CA VAL A 218 0.93 -3.11 9.04
C VAL A 218 0.37 -1.70 8.83
N ASN A 219 0.87 -0.72 9.59
CA ASN A 219 0.45 0.67 9.48
C ASN A 219 0.94 1.31 8.17
N ARG A 220 0.25 2.36 7.70
CA ARG A 220 0.62 3.05 6.45
C ARG A 220 1.97 3.75 6.51
N LEU A 221 2.15 4.65 7.47
CA LEU A 221 3.40 5.42 7.62
C LEU A 221 4.05 5.21 8.98
N TRP A 222 3.26 5.26 10.06
CA TRP A 222 3.80 5.28 11.41
C TRP A 222 4.50 3.96 11.75
N PRO A 223 5.83 3.98 12.00
CA PRO A 223 6.57 2.76 12.29
C PRO A 223 6.06 2.14 13.58
N ASN A 224 5.66 0.87 13.56
CA ASN A 224 5.34 0.12 14.77
C ASN A 224 6.43 -0.95 15.01
N PRO A 225 7.50 -0.65 15.76
CA PRO A 225 8.58 -1.61 16.01
C PRO A 225 8.16 -2.76 16.94
N PHE A 226 7.02 -2.64 17.64
CA PHE A 226 6.54 -3.63 18.62
C PHE A 226 5.60 -4.68 18.02
N ARG A 227 5.30 -4.62 16.72
CA ARG A 227 4.43 -5.61 16.08
C ARG A 227 5.24 -6.86 15.69
N THR A 228 5.43 -7.74 16.67
CA THR A 228 6.04 -9.07 16.50
C THR A 228 5.07 -10.08 15.87
N ARG A 229 5.68 -11.07 15.19
CA ARG A 229 5.12 -12.34 14.66
C ARG A 229 3.69 -12.66 15.17
N GLY A 230 2.69 -12.51 14.31
CA GLY A 230 1.39 -13.16 14.49
C GLY A 230 1.22 -14.21 13.39
N GLY A 231 1.33 -15.48 13.79
CA GLY A 231 0.81 -16.70 13.13
C GLY A 231 1.19 -16.92 11.68
#